data_AF-A0A7V6NAQ3-F1
#
_entry.id   AF-A0A7V6NAQ3-F1
#
_cell.length_a   1.000
_cell.length_b   1.000
_cell.length_c   1.000
_cell.angle_alpha   90.00
_cell.angle_beta   90.00
_cell.angle_gamma   90.00
#
_symmetry.space_group_name_H-M   'P 1'
#
loop_
_entity.id
_entity.type
_entity.pdbx_description
1 polymer ?
#
loop_
_entity_poly.entity_id
_entity_poly.type
_entity_poly.pdbx_seq_one_letter_code
_entity_poly.pdbx_strand_id
1 'polypeptide(L)'
;MGLIDWIILIVLAIWVILGVRRGLVGAIVQFGGGILTFFLIGHYYPLLANQLMIKYNHSKTLAAVISIVLILVLFIVVIRFVTWILNRFVKAIGLTWVNRLLGGLLGFINGILIIMILMAGLDYLPKLSDPLKDGSKHRVYAGLDIFKEDVFSALKLNNHLTYIMMPKKYKSEETVE
;
A
#
# COMPACT_ATOMS: atom_id res chain seq x y z
N MET A 1 2.42 -17.44 -23.33
CA MET A 1 1.89 -16.71 -22.16
C MET A 1 1.58 -17.73 -21.10
N GLY A 2 2.37 -17.75 -20.04
CA GLY A 2 2.16 -18.70 -18.95
C GLY A 2 1.05 -18.25 -18.00
N LEU A 3 0.63 -19.15 -17.10
CA LEU A 3 -0.43 -18.89 -16.12
C LEU A 3 -0.15 -17.65 -15.25
N ILE A 4 1.11 -17.38 -14.93
CA ILE A 4 1.52 -16.22 -14.14
C ILE A 4 1.18 -14.89 -14.83
N ASP A 5 1.30 -14.81 -16.17
CA ASP A 5 0.99 -13.59 -16.93
C ASP A 5 -0.49 -13.26 -16.80
N TRP A 6 -1.34 -14.29 -16.86
CA TRP A 6 -2.78 -14.16 -16.69
C TRP A 6 -3.17 -13.73 -15.27
N ILE A 7 -2.51 -14.30 -14.24
CA ILE A 7 -2.72 -13.89 -12.85
C ILE A 7 -2.38 -12.40 -12.68
N ILE A 8 -1.23 -11.96 -13.19
CA ILE A 8 -0.78 -10.57 -13.13
C ILE A 8 -1.79 -9.65 -13.82
N LEU A 9 -2.24 -10.00 -15.02
CA LEU A 9 -3.23 -9.21 -15.76
C LEU A 9 -4.57 -9.13 -15.03
N ILE A 10 -5.04 -10.22 -14.41
CA ILE A 10 -6.27 -10.23 -13.62
C ILE A 10 -6.12 -9.31 -12.40
N VAL A 11 -5.02 -9.43 -11.66
CA VAL A 11 -4.75 -8.57 -10.50
C VAL A 11 -4.72 -7.10 -10.92
N LEU A 12 -4.00 -6.78 -11.99
CA LEU A 12 -3.92 -5.43 -12.55
C LEU A 12 -5.30 -4.92 -12.96
N ALA A 13 -6.09 -5.73 -13.67
CA ALA A 13 -7.44 -5.36 -14.10
C ALA A 13 -8.36 -5.09 -12.90
N ILE A 14 -8.28 -5.91 -11.84
CA ILE A 14 -9.04 -5.69 -10.60
C ILE A 14 -8.66 -4.33 -10.00
N TRP A 15 -7.37 -4.02 -9.89
CA TRP A 15 -6.91 -2.74 -9.34
C TRP A 15 -7.35 -1.54 -10.17
N VAL A 16 -7.31 -1.65 -11.51
CA VAL A 16 -7.84 -0.63 -12.42
C VAL A 16 -9.34 -0.45 -12.22
N ILE A 17 -10.13 -1.52 -12.21
CA ILE A 17 -11.59 -1.47 -12.03
C ILE A 17 -11.95 -0.85 -10.67
N LEU A 18 -11.22 -1.22 -9.61
CA LEU A 18 -11.38 -0.62 -8.29
C LEU A 18 -11.04 0.87 -8.31
N GLY A 19 -9.98 1.26 -9.01
CA GLY A 19 -9.60 2.66 -9.21
C GLY A 19 -10.68 3.46 -9.95
N VAL A 20 -11.20 2.94 -11.06
CA VAL A 20 -12.29 3.54 -11.83
C VAL A 20 -13.55 3.68 -10.98
N ARG A 21 -13.89 2.67 -10.18
CA ARG A 21 -15.06 2.70 -9.29
C ARG A 21 -14.94 3.72 -8.17
N ARG A 22 -13.74 3.90 -7.59
CA ARG A 22 -13.50 4.89 -6.53
C ARG A 22 -13.39 6.31 -7.08
N GLY A 23 -12.85 6.46 -8.28
CA GLY A 23 -12.50 7.76 -8.87
C GLY A 23 -11.28 8.40 -8.20
N LEU A 24 -10.73 9.44 -8.84
CA LEU A 24 -9.59 10.21 -8.35
C LEU A 24 -9.89 10.86 -6.98
N VAL A 25 -11.04 11.52 -6.85
CA VAL A 25 -11.44 12.18 -5.61
C VAL A 25 -11.54 11.18 -4.46
N GLY A 26 -12.16 10.03 -4.72
CA GLY A 26 -12.23 8.96 -3.72
C GLY A 26 -10.86 8.43 -3.31
N ALA A 27 -9.91 8.32 -4.25
CA ALA A 27 -8.55 7.90 -3.95
C ALA A 27 -7.80 8.92 -3.07
N ILE A 28 -7.85 10.22 -3.41
CA ILE A 28 -7.18 11.27 -2.65
C ILE A 28 -7.77 11.38 -1.24
N VAL A 29 -9.10 11.36 -1.12
CA VAL A 29 -9.79 11.47 0.16
C VAL A 29 -9.54 10.23 1.03
N GLN A 30 -9.47 9.03 0.46
CA GLN A 30 -9.08 7.84 1.21
C GLN A 30 -7.64 7.89 1.69
N PHE A 31 -6.69 8.31 0.84
CA PHE A 31 -5.29 8.43 1.24
C PHE A 31 -5.11 9.49 2.32
N GLY A 32 -5.59 10.71 2.08
CA GLY A 32 -5.50 11.81 3.05
C GLY A 32 -6.27 11.52 4.34
N GLY A 33 -7.49 10.98 4.21
CA GLY A 33 -8.32 10.59 5.35
C GLY A 33 -7.71 9.47 6.19
N GLY A 34 -7.06 8.48 5.56
CA GLY A 34 -6.35 7.42 6.26
C GLY A 34 -5.17 7.96 7.08
N ILE A 35 -4.36 8.84 6.49
CA ILE A 35 -3.24 9.50 7.18
C ILE A 35 -3.76 10.32 8.36
N LEU A 36 -4.79 11.15 8.13
CA LEU A 36 -5.40 11.96 9.18
C LEU A 36 -5.95 11.08 10.31
N THR A 37 -6.67 10.01 9.98
CA THR A 37 -7.21 9.06 10.96
C THR A 37 -6.11 8.42 11.80
N PHE A 38 -4.99 8.04 11.20
CA PHE A 38 -3.86 7.47 11.92
C PHE A 38 -3.30 8.44 12.97
N PHE A 39 -3.06 9.70 12.59
CA PHE A 39 -2.61 10.73 13.53
C PHE A 39 -3.64 10.99 14.64
N LEU A 40 -4.92 11.03 14.28
CA LEU A 40 -5.98 11.29 15.26
C LEU A 40 -6.18 10.12 16.22
N ILE A 41 -6.04 8.88 15.78
CA ILE A 41 -6.01 7.72 16.69
C ILE A 41 -4.88 7.94 17.69
N GLY A 42 -3.66 8.22 17.23
CA GLY A 42 -2.50 8.44 18.11
C GLY A 42 -2.72 9.52 19.17
N HIS A 43 -3.46 10.59 18.83
CA HIS A 43 -3.73 11.69 19.76
C HIS A 43 -4.94 11.46 20.69
N TYR A 44 -6.04 10.92 20.16
CA TYR A 44 -7.32 10.82 20.88
C TYR A 44 -7.56 9.47 21.58
N TYR A 45 -6.82 8.41 21.23
CA TYR A 45 -6.98 7.12 21.91
C TYR A 45 -6.74 7.16 23.44
N PRO A 46 -5.75 7.89 24.00
CA PRO A 46 -5.48 7.79 25.43
C PRO A 46 -6.55 8.50 26.25
N LEU A 47 -7.12 9.60 25.72
CA LEU A 47 -8.22 10.34 26.34
C LEU A 47 -9.48 9.45 26.45
N LEU A 48 -9.84 8.78 25.36
CA LEU A 48 -10.99 7.89 25.31
C LEU A 48 -10.77 6.63 26.16
N ALA A 49 -9.56 6.06 26.14
CA ALA A 49 -9.24 4.87 26.92
C ALA A 49 -9.34 5.15 28.43
N ASN A 50 -8.84 6.32 28.89
CA ASN A 50 -8.95 6.72 30.28
C ASN A 50 -10.42 6.91 30.72
N GLN A 51 -11.25 7.53 29.88
CA GLN A 51 -12.68 7.68 30.19
C GLN A 51 -13.40 6.33 30.29
N LEU A 52 -13.08 5.39 29.40
CA LEU A 52 -13.63 4.03 29.46
C LEU A 52 -13.17 3.26 30.70
N MET A 53 -11.91 3.40 31.09
CA MET A 53 -11.38 2.80 32.32
C MET A 53 -12.11 3.34 33.56
N ILE A 54 -12.29 4.66 33.66
CA ILE A 54 -12.93 5.30 34.82
C ILE A 54 -14.41 4.93 34.91
N LYS A 55 -15.12 4.88 33.77
CA LYS A 55 -16.58 4.70 33.76
C LYS A 55 -17.03 3.24 33.82
N TYR A 56 -16.24 2.31 33.26
CA TYR A 56 -16.64 0.90 33.11
C TYR A 56 -15.67 -0.10 33.76
N ASN A 57 -14.64 0.40 34.47
CA ASN A 57 -13.64 -0.41 35.17
C ASN A 57 -12.98 -1.50 34.31
N HIS A 58 -12.83 -1.23 33.01
CA HIS A 58 -12.25 -2.17 32.05
C HIS A 58 -10.72 -2.25 32.17
N SER A 59 -10.15 -3.39 31.76
CA SER A 59 -8.69 -3.54 31.71
C SER A 59 -8.07 -2.57 30.71
N LYS A 60 -6.85 -2.10 30.99
CA LYS A 60 -6.13 -1.12 30.17
C LYS A 60 -6.06 -1.51 28.69
N THR A 61 -5.84 -2.80 28.42
CA THR A 61 -5.75 -3.35 27.07
C THR A 61 -7.10 -3.32 26.34
N LEU A 62 -8.19 -3.73 27.01
CA LEU A 62 -9.53 -3.72 26.41
C LEU A 62 -10.00 -2.29 26.13
N ALA A 63 -9.81 -1.37 27.07
CA ALA A 63 -10.18 0.03 26.88
C ALA A 63 -9.43 0.66 25.69
N ALA A 64 -8.12 0.40 25.55
CA ALA A 64 -7.34 0.89 24.42
C ALA A 64 -7.84 0.36 23.07
N VAL A 65 -8.09 -0.94 22.96
CA VAL A 65 -8.61 -1.55 21.71
C VAL A 65 -9.97 -0.96 21.35
N ILE A 66 -10.89 -0.86 22.31
CA ILE A 66 -12.23 -0.31 22.08
C ILE A 66 -12.12 1.14 21.62
N SER A 67 -11.31 1.97 22.29
CA SER A 67 -11.13 3.38 21.90
C SER A 67 -10.57 3.53 20.48
N ILE A 68 -9.55 2.75 20.11
CA ILE A 68 -8.99 2.78 18.76
C ILE A 68 -10.06 2.40 17.72
N VAL A 69 -10.79 1.31 17.95
CA VAL A 69 -11.85 0.86 17.03
C VAL A 69 -12.94 1.91 16.89
N LEU A 70 -13.36 2.54 18.00
CA LEU A 70 -14.43 3.54 18.01
C LEU A 70 -14.03 4.80 17.23
N ILE A 71 -12.81 5.31 17.44
CA ILE A 71 -12.25 6.43 16.66
C ILE A 71 -12.19 6.05 15.18
N LEU A 72 -11.62 4.88 14.87
CA LEU A 72 -11.43 4.43 13.50
C LEU A 72 -12.76 4.32 12.75
N VAL A 73 -13.80 3.73 13.37
CA VAL A 73 -15.14 3.63 12.78
C VAL A 73 -15.74 5.02 12.56
N LEU A 74 -15.67 5.91 13.55
CA LEU A 74 -16.19 7.26 13.45
C LEU A 74 -15.55 8.01 12.27
N PHE A 75 -14.23 7.97 12.14
CA PHE A 75 -13.51 8.65 11.07
C PHE A 75 -13.76 8.02 9.69
N ILE A 76 -13.87 6.70 9.59
CA ILE A 76 -14.26 6.05 8.32
C ILE A 76 -15.62 6.57 7.84
N VAL A 77 -16.58 6.73 8.75
CA VAL A 77 -17.90 7.27 8.40
C VAL A 77 -17.78 8.71 7.90
N VAL A 78 -17.02 9.56 8.60
CA VAL A 78 -16.77 10.95 8.18
C VAL A 78 -16.08 11.02 6.81
N ILE A 79 -15.03 10.22 6.59
CA ILE A 79 -14.30 10.17 5.31
C ILE A 79 -15.21 9.74 4.17
N ARG A 80 -16.06 8.71 4.40
CA ARG A 80 -17.04 8.28 3.40
C ARG A 80 -18.07 9.37 3.10
N PHE A 81 -18.52 10.08 4.12
CA PHE A 81 -19.44 11.20 3.96
C PHE A 81 -18.83 12.34 3.13
N VAL A 82 -17.59 12.73 3.44
CA VAL A 82 -16.83 13.72 2.67
C VAL A 82 -16.56 13.25 1.24
N THR A 83 -16.22 11.98 1.05
CA THR A 83 -16.04 11.41 -0.30
C THR A 83 -17.35 11.48 -1.10
N TRP A 84 -18.48 11.20 -0.45
CA TRP A 84 -19.80 11.26 -1.08
C TRP A 84 -20.17 12.69 -1.50
N ILE A 85 -19.95 13.69 -0.63
CA ILE A 85 -20.24 15.09 -0.98
C ILE A 85 -19.37 15.54 -2.15
N LEU A 86 -18.06 15.27 -2.12
CA LEU A 86 -17.13 15.68 -3.17
C LEU A 86 -17.44 15.00 -4.51
N ASN A 87 -17.80 13.71 -4.49
CA ASN A 87 -18.25 13.03 -5.70
C ASN A 87 -19.53 13.64 -6.29
N ARG A 88 -20.42 14.19 -5.45
CA ARG A 88 -21.61 14.91 -5.91
C ARG A 88 -21.25 16.22 -6.62
N PHE A 89 -20.27 16.97 -6.10
CA PHE A 89 -19.73 18.16 -6.76
C PHE A 89 -19.10 17.82 -8.11
N VAL A 90 -18.26 16.79 -8.19
CA VAL A 90 -17.69 16.32 -9.46
C VAL A 90 -18.78 15.95 -10.47
N LYS A 91 -19.86 15.32 -10.00
CA LYS A 91 -21.00 14.97 -10.83
C LYS A 91 -21.73 16.22 -11.34
N ALA A 92 -21.88 17.25 -10.51
CA ALA A 92 -22.51 18.51 -10.89
C ALA A 92 -21.72 19.27 -11.97
N ILE A 93 -20.38 19.21 -11.93
CA ILE A 93 -19.50 19.85 -12.94
C ILE A 93 -19.42 19.02 -14.23
N GLY A 94 -19.99 17.80 -14.26
CA GLY A 94 -19.93 16.91 -15.43
C GLY A 94 -18.59 16.18 -15.62
N LEU A 95 -17.61 16.39 -14.73
CA LEU A 95 -16.27 15.78 -14.79
C LEU A 95 -16.24 14.32 -14.27
N THR A 96 -17.38 13.63 -14.26
CA THR A 96 -17.47 12.25 -13.75
C THR A 96 -16.60 11.30 -14.56
N TRP A 97 -16.56 11.47 -15.88
CA TRP A 97 -15.73 10.63 -16.76
C TRP A 97 -14.24 10.82 -16.48
N VAL A 98 -13.79 12.08 -16.38
CA VAL A 98 -12.39 12.42 -16.05
C VAL A 98 -12.01 11.88 -14.67
N ASN A 99 -12.85 12.07 -13.64
CA ASN A 99 -12.62 11.55 -12.29
C ASN A 99 -12.47 10.01 -12.28
N ARG A 100 -13.28 9.30 -13.07
CA ARG A 100 -13.20 7.84 -13.20
C ARG A 100 -11.96 7.39 -13.97
N LEU A 101 -11.60 8.07 -15.06
CA LEU A 101 -10.39 7.77 -15.83
C LEU A 101 -9.12 7.98 -15.00
N LEU A 102 -9.01 9.12 -14.30
CA LEU A 102 -7.88 9.41 -13.43
C LEU A 102 -7.83 8.45 -12.24
N GLY A 103 -9.00 8.04 -11.71
CA GLY A 103 -9.08 6.97 -10.72
C GLY A 103 -8.57 5.62 -11.26
N GLY A 104 -8.90 5.28 -12.50
CA GLY A 104 -8.39 4.09 -13.19
C GLY A 104 -6.88 4.14 -13.40
N LEU A 105 -6.34 5.29 -13.78
CA LEU A 105 -4.89 5.51 -13.91
C LEU A 105 -4.18 5.34 -12.57
N LEU A 106 -4.70 5.91 -11.48
CA LEU A 106 -4.17 5.68 -10.14
C LEU A 106 -4.28 4.20 -9.73
N GLY A 107 -5.38 3.53 -10.08
CA GLY A 107 -5.56 2.10 -9.86
C GLY A 107 -4.52 1.26 -10.61
N PHE A 108 -4.21 1.64 -11.85
CA PHE A 108 -3.17 1.00 -12.67
C PHE A 108 -1.79 1.15 -12.03
N ILE A 109 -1.43 2.37 -11.63
CA ILE A 109 -0.15 2.66 -10.96
C ILE A 109 -0.05 1.85 -9.66
N ASN A 110 -1.08 1.84 -8.82
CA ASN A 110 -1.10 1.05 -7.59
C ASN A 110 -1.02 -0.46 -7.86
N GLY A 111 -1.72 -0.95 -8.90
CA GLY A 111 -1.64 -2.34 -9.31
C GLY A 111 -0.22 -2.75 -9.69
N ILE A 112 0.45 -1.94 -10.52
CA ILE A 112 1.86 -2.16 -10.87
C ILE A 112 2.75 -2.14 -9.63
N LEU A 113 2.60 -1.14 -8.76
CA LEU A 113 3.39 -1.05 -7.52
C LEU A 113 3.26 -2.31 -6.66
N ILE A 114 2.04 -2.84 -6.52
CA ILE A 114 1.81 -4.08 -5.76
C ILE A 114 2.48 -5.26 -6.43
N ILE A 115 2.36 -5.38 -7.75
CA ILE A 115 3.03 -6.45 -8.50
C ILE A 115 4.55 -6.36 -8.33
N MET A 116 5.14 -5.15 -8.39
CA MET A 116 6.57 -4.94 -8.16
C MET A 116 7.00 -5.39 -6.76
N ILE A 117 6.23 -5.04 -5.73
CA ILE A 117 6.51 -5.46 -4.34
C ILE A 117 6.45 -6.99 -4.23
N LEU A 118 5.45 -7.62 -4.84
CA LEU A 118 5.34 -9.09 -4.86
C LEU A 118 6.51 -9.73 -5.61
N MET A 119 6.94 -9.17 -6.74
CA MET A 119 8.10 -9.63 -7.50
C MET A 119 9.39 -9.48 -6.68
N ALA A 120 9.60 -8.34 -6.03
CA ALA A 120 10.74 -8.11 -5.14
C ALA A 120 10.74 -9.10 -3.95
N GLY A 121 9.57 -9.45 -3.42
CA GLY A 121 9.41 -10.52 -2.44
C GLY A 121 9.77 -11.90 -3.00
N LEU A 122 9.40 -12.18 -4.24
CA LEU A 122 9.69 -13.43 -4.93
C LEU A 122 11.17 -13.59 -5.29
N ASP A 123 11.89 -12.48 -5.54
CA ASP A 123 13.34 -12.48 -5.79
C ASP A 123 14.14 -13.03 -4.60
N TYR A 124 13.61 -12.98 -3.37
CA TYR A 124 14.22 -13.64 -2.21
C TYR A 124 14.10 -15.17 -2.26
N LEU A 125 13.31 -15.72 -3.18
CA LEU A 125 13.12 -17.15 -3.41
C LEU A 125 13.58 -17.53 -4.84
N PRO A 126 14.91 -17.62 -5.07
CA PRO A 126 15.50 -17.79 -6.42
C PRO A 126 14.95 -19.01 -7.18
N LYS A 127 14.64 -20.09 -6.46
CA LYS A 127 14.05 -21.32 -7.02
C LYS A 127 12.71 -21.11 -7.74
N LEU A 128 11.96 -20.06 -7.39
CA LEU A 128 10.67 -19.71 -7.99
C LEU A 128 10.76 -18.50 -8.93
N SER A 129 11.69 -17.57 -8.71
CA SER A 129 11.84 -16.37 -9.54
C SER A 129 12.55 -16.62 -10.86
N ASP A 130 13.64 -17.41 -10.85
CA ASP A 130 14.50 -17.58 -12.03
C ASP A 130 13.78 -18.21 -13.24
N PRO A 131 12.88 -19.21 -13.07
CA PRO A 131 12.08 -19.74 -14.18
C PRO A 131 11.03 -18.76 -14.73
N LEU A 132 10.60 -17.78 -13.92
CA LEU A 132 9.56 -16.82 -14.29
C LEU A 132 10.12 -15.62 -15.07
N LYS A 133 11.42 -15.32 -14.92
CA LYS A 133 12.13 -14.28 -15.68
C LYS A 133 12.36 -14.64 -17.15
N ASP A 134 12.08 -15.89 -17.54
CA ASP A 134 12.16 -16.32 -18.94
C ASP A 134 11.07 -15.65 -19.79
N GLY A 135 11.46 -14.58 -20.49
CA GLY A 135 10.62 -13.80 -21.39
C GLY A 135 10.06 -14.60 -22.58
N SER A 136 10.57 -15.80 -22.86
CA SER A 136 9.99 -16.67 -23.89
C SER A 136 8.66 -17.30 -23.46
N LYS A 137 8.49 -17.57 -22.16
CA LYS A 137 7.26 -18.15 -21.59
C LYS A 137 6.38 -17.11 -20.91
N HIS A 138 6.99 -16.10 -20.31
CA HIS A 138 6.35 -15.12 -19.41
C HIS A 138 6.66 -13.67 -19.79
N ARG A 139 6.09 -13.22 -20.91
CA ARG A 139 6.39 -11.88 -21.48
C ARG A 139 5.94 -10.73 -20.58
N VAL A 140 4.83 -10.90 -19.85
CA VAL A 140 4.29 -9.84 -18.98
C VAL A 140 5.13 -9.73 -17.71
N TYR A 141 5.52 -10.86 -17.13
CA TYR A 141 6.43 -10.88 -15.98
C TYR A 141 7.79 -10.26 -16.31
N ALA A 142 8.43 -10.69 -17.41
CA ALA A 142 9.73 -10.17 -17.82
C ALA A 142 9.71 -8.66 -18.12
N GLY A 143 8.66 -8.16 -18.78
CA GLY A 143 8.51 -6.72 -19.04
C GLY A 143 8.33 -5.89 -17.76
N LEU A 144 7.61 -6.42 -16.78
CA LEU A 144 7.45 -5.77 -15.47
C LEU A 144 8.74 -5.84 -14.63
N ASP A 145 9.57 -6.87 -14.82
CA ASP A 145 10.84 -7.02 -14.12
C ASP A 145 11.83 -5.94 -14.56
N ILE A 146 11.94 -5.70 -15.87
CA ILE A 146 12.76 -4.61 -16.43
C ILE A 146 12.30 -3.26 -15.90
N PHE A 147 10.98 -2.99 -15.96
CA PHE A 147 10.43 -1.73 -15.45
C PHE A 147 10.65 -1.56 -13.93
N LYS A 148 10.56 -2.65 -13.16
CA LYS A 148 10.88 -2.67 -11.72
C LYS A 148 12.34 -2.29 -11.50
N GLU A 149 13.28 -2.87 -12.25
CA GLU A 149 14.71 -2.55 -12.16
C GLU A 149 15.00 -1.08 -12.50
N ASP A 150 14.38 -0.54 -13.56
CA ASP A 150 14.51 0.88 -13.93
C ASP A 150 14.00 1.80 -12.80
N VAL A 151 12.83 1.49 -12.23
CA VAL A 151 12.27 2.26 -11.11
C VAL A 151 13.15 2.17 -9.87
N PHE A 152 13.65 0.97 -9.53
CA PHE A 152 14.50 0.77 -8.34
C PHE A 152 15.85 1.47 -8.50
N SER A 153 16.41 1.44 -9.71
CA SER A 153 17.63 2.16 -10.07
C SER A 153 17.42 3.68 -9.99
N ALA A 154 16.32 4.19 -10.56
CA ALA A 154 15.97 5.61 -10.49
C ALA A 154 15.77 6.09 -9.04
N LEU A 155 15.20 5.24 -8.18
CA LEU A 155 15.02 5.50 -6.75
C LEU A 155 16.27 5.18 -5.90
N LYS A 156 17.39 4.74 -6.52
CA LYS A 156 18.63 4.30 -5.85
C LYS A 156 18.41 3.27 -4.73
N LEU A 157 17.34 2.47 -4.83
CA LEU A 157 16.96 1.47 -3.82
C LEU A 157 17.95 0.28 -3.78
N ASN A 158 18.73 0.08 -4.84
CA ASN A 158 19.72 -0.99 -4.95
C ASN A 158 20.84 -0.87 -3.90
N ASN A 159 21.17 0.35 -3.45
CA ASN A 159 22.37 0.62 -2.65
C ASN A 159 22.21 0.28 -1.16
N HIS A 160 21.01 0.00 -0.66
CA HIS A 160 20.78 -0.28 0.76
C HIS A 160 21.01 -1.74 1.17
N LEU A 161 21.08 -2.68 0.22
CA LEU A 161 21.41 -4.08 0.51
C LEU A 161 22.93 -4.28 0.77
N THR A 162 23.77 -3.36 0.31
CA THR A 162 25.23 -3.37 0.54
C THR A 162 25.59 -3.22 2.02
N TYR A 163 24.77 -2.52 2.82
CA TYR A 163 25.02 -2.35 4.26
C TYR A 163 24.66 -3.61 5.07
N ILE A 164 23.75 -4.45 4.59
CA ILE A 164 23.40 -5.72 5.24
C ILE A 164 24.40 -6.83 4.86
N MET A 165 25.05 -6.71 3.69
CA MET A 165 26.05 -7.66 3.19
C MET A 165 27.50 -7.29 3.52
N MET A 166 27.75 -6.39 4.49
CA MET A 166 29.11 -6.22 5.01
C MET A 166 29.45 -7.50 5.79
N PRO A 167 30.38 -8.36 5.31
CA PRO A 167 30.79 -9.52 6.08
C PRO A 167 31.42 -9.01 7.38
N LYS A 168 31.24 -9.78 8.45
CA LYS A 168 31.83 -9.67 9.79
C LYS A 168 33.38 -9.62 9.80
N LYS A 169 34.03 -8.94 8.85
CA LYS A 169 35.48 -8.90 8.69
C LYS A 169 36.17 -7.98 9.71
N TYR A 170 35.42 -7.13 10.42
CA TYR A 170 35.98 -6.23 11.43
C TYR A 170 35.92 -6.78 12.87
N LYS A 171 35.18 -7.87 13.14
CA LYS A 171 35.03 -8.39 14.51
C LYS A 171 36.02 -9.50 14.89
N SER A 172 36.97 -9.83 14.01
CA SER A 172 38.03 -10.82 14.30
C SER A 172 39.44 -10.24 14.41
N GLU A 173 39.61 -8.93 14.20
CA GLU A 173 40.92 -8.26 14.41
C GLU A 173 41.04 -7.60 15.79
N GLU A 174 39.93 -7.41 16.53
CA GLU A 174 39.94 -6.85 17.89
C GLU A 174 40.13 -7.89 19.02
N THR A 175 40.33 -9.17 18.69
CA THR A 175 40.60 -10.22 19.70
C THR A 175 42.05 -10.73 19.69
N VAL A 176 42.96 -9.99 19.06
CA VAL A 176 44.40 -10.27 19.13
C VAL A 176 45.16 -8.97 19.43
N GLU A 177 44.89 -8.39 20.59
CA GLU A 177 45.86 -7.61 21.37
C GLU A 177 45.72 -7.94 22.86
#